data_AF-A0A1Y5ICI1-F1
#
_entry.id   AF-A0A1Y5ICI1-F1
#
_cell.length_a   1.000
_cell.length_b   1.000
_cell.length_c   1.000
_cell.angle_alpha   90.00
_cell.angle_beta   90.00
_cell.angle_gamma   90.00
#
_symmetry.space_group_name_H-M   'P 1'
#
loop_
_entity.id
_entity.type
_entity.pdbx_description
1 polymer ?
#
loop_
_entity_poly.entity_id
_entity_poly.type
_entity_poly.pdbx_seq_one_letter_code
_entity_poly.pdbx_strand_id
1 'polypeptide(L)'
;MTQPSFTRISELPEQLAIFPLPGALLFPRWQLPLNIFEPRYLNMIDDVIQGDRMIGMVQTIGGTRAKPDIAQTGCAGRITAWSETGDGRYLITLSGIARFDVSKELSVMTPYRQVTPDWTPYAEDLKDVPPARLPDRKRLVGALHDYTETHDMATDWSAVEEAPLETLVNALCSGCPFSVMEKQALVEAPTLKDRAETLITLLEMDGPSGVDPRLLEILICPVSRQPLSYDRAADELVSPKARLAYPIRNGIPIMLADEARDLDETAPHDEPGA
;
A
#
# COMPACT_ATOMS: atom_id res chain seq x y z
N MET A 1 -16.56 25.29 -12.68
CA MET A 1 -15.22 25.87 -12.99
C MET A 1 -14.32 24.72 -13.38
N THR A 2 -13.95 24.63 -14.66
CA THR A 2 -13.10 23.57 -15.21
C THR A 2 -11.73 23.68 -14.55
N GLN A 3 -11.33 22.67 -13.77
CA GLN A 3 -10.00 22.63 -13.17
C GLN A 3 -8.95 22.69 -14.29
N PRO A 4 -7.86 23.45 -14.15
CA PRO A 4 -6.76 23.34 -15.09
C PRO A 4 -6.22 21.91 -14.98
N SER A 5 -6.40 21.14 -16.05
CA SER A 5 -5.77 19.83 -16.19
C SER A 5 -4.28 20.09 -16.38
N PHE A 6 -3.43 19.56 -15.50
CA PHE A 6 -2.00 19.51 -15.78
C PHE A 6 -1.79 18.62 -17.01
N THR A 7 -1.27 19.19 -18.10
CA THR A 7 -1.03 18.49 -19.36
C THR A 7 0.45 18.36 -19.68
N ARG A 8 1.30 19.14 -18.99
CA ARG A 8 2.76 19.18 -19.20
C ARG A 8 3.50 19.30 -17.88
N ILE A 9 4.70 18.71 -17.82
CA ILE A 9 5.57 18.78 -16.63
C ILE A 9 5.87 20.23 -16.21
N SER A 10 6.00 21.14 -17.16
CA SER A 10 6.27 22.57 -16.88
C SER A 10 5.17 23.28 -16.10
N GLU A 11 3.99 22.65 -15.95
CA GLU A 11 2.87 23.16 -15.16
C GLU A 11 2.90 22.63 -13.72
N LEU A 12 3.76 21.64 -13.42
CA LEU A 12 3.92 21.04 -12.10
C LEU A 12 4.92 21.84 -11.24
N PRO A 13 4.76 21.86 -9.91
CA PRO A 13 5.59 22.67 -9.04
C PRO A 13 7.04 22.15 -8.94
N GLU A 14 7.99 23.08 -8.80
CA GLU A 14 9.42 22.77 -8.59
C GLU A 14 9.74 22.36 -7.15
N GLN A 15 8.84 22.65 -6.21
CA GLN A 15 8.93 22.27 -4.80
C GLN A 15 7.58 21.71 -4.36
N LEU A 16 7.59 20.60 -3.64
CA LEU A 16 6.36 19.92 -3.24
C LEU A 16 6.39 19.60 -1.75
N ALA A 17 5.36 20.03 -1.03
CA ALA A 17 5.11 19.56 0.32
C ALA A 17 4.72 18.08 0.29
N ILE A 18 5.34 17.25 1.14
CA ILE A 18 5.08 15.82 1.15
C ILE A 18 4.35 15.38 2.41
N PHE A 19 3.48 14.38 2.24
CA PHE A 19 2.77 13.68 3.30
C PHE A 19 3.26 12.22 3.34
N PRO A 20 4.20 11.90 4.24
CA PRO A 20 4.61 10.52 4.49
C PRO A 20 3.52 9.73 5.20
N LEU A 21 3.00 8.68 4.55
CA LEU A 21 1.98 7.79 5.11
C LEU A 21 2.16 6.34 4.62
N PRO A 22 2.48 5.37 5.49
CA PRO A 22 2.63 3.98 5.09
C PRO A 22 1.29 3.38 4.62
N GLY A 23 1.33 2.60 3.54
CA GLY A 23 0.21 1.78 3.08
C GLY A 23 -0.92 2.53 2.37
N ALA A 24 -0.90 3.87 2.37
CA ALA A 24 -1.81 4.70 1.60
C ALA A 24 -1.24 4.93 0.19
N LEU A 25 -2.05 4.67 -0.83
CA LEU A 25 -1.66 4.81 -2.23
C LEU A 25 -2.41 5.93 -2.92
N LEU A 26 -1.68 6.68 -3.74
CA LEU A 26 -2.23 7.62 -4.69
C LEU A 26 -1.67 7.29 -6.07
N PHE A 27 -2.55 7.32 -7.07
CA PHE A 27 -2.19 7.12 -8.47
C PHE A 27 -2.75 8.27 -9.31
N PRO A 28 -2.20 8.56 -10.49
CA PRO A 28 -2.81 9.48 -11.44
C PRO A 28 -4.30 9.16 -11.66
N ARG A 29 -5.15 10.20 -11.66
CA ARG A 29 -6.62 10.12 -11.78
C ARG A 29 -7.36 9.37 -10.65
N TRP A 30 -6.66 8.82 -9.66
CA TRP A 30 -7.28 8.17 -8.51
C TRP A 30 -7.67 9.19 -7.43
N GLN A 31 -8.77 8.92 -6.73
CA GLN A 31 -9.20 9.74 -5.59
C GLN A 31 -8.82 9.10 -4.27
N LEU A 32 -8.13 9.85 -3.42
CA LEU A 32 -7.75 9.43 -2.07
C LEU A 32 -8.35 10.40 -1.03
N PRO A 33 -9.39 9.99 -0.30
CA PRO A 33 -9.88 10.75 0.84
C PRO A 33 -8.95 10.57 2.06
N LEU A 34 -8.68 11.63 2.80
CA LEU A 34 -7.84 11.62 4.00
C LEU A 34 -8.47 12.45 5.13
N ASN A 35 -8.30 11.98 6.36
CA ASN A 35 -8.64 12.73 7.57
C ASN A 35 -7.36 13.24 8.23
N ILE A 36 -7.20 14.57 8.25
CA ILE A 36 -5.99 15.25 8.70
C ILE A 36 -6.23 15.82 10.09
N PHE A 37 -5.45 15.37 11.07
CA PHE A 37 -5.57 15.79 12.46
C PHE A 37 -4.24 16.17 13.12
N GLU A 38 -3.09 15.80 12.54
CA GLU A 38 -1.80 16.17 13.10
C GLU A 38 -1.48 17.65 12.83
N PRO A 39 -1.04 18.44 13.84
CA PRO A 39 -0.83 19.88 13.68
C PRO A 39 0.08 20.25 12.52
N ARG A 40 1.19 19.54 12.30
CA ARG A 40 2.10 19.80 11.17
C ARG A 40 1.43 19.68 9.81
N TYR A 41 0.49 18.75 9.66
CA TYR A 41 -0.22 18.54 8.40
C TYR A 41 -1.41 19.48 8.28
N LEU A 42 -2.06 19.90 9.38
CA LEU A 42 -3.04 20.99 9.33
C LEU A 42 -2.40 22.26 8.76
N ASN A 43 -1.22 22.66 9.29
CA ASN A 43 -0.44 23.78 8.75
C ASN A 43 -0.07 23.58 7.27
N MET A 44 0.31 22.36 6.88
CA MET A 44 0.60 22.04 5.49
C MET A 44 -0.63 22.30 4.59
N ILE A 45 -1.80 21.82 5.00
CA ILE A 45 -3.05 21.99 4.25
C ILE A 45 -3.43 23.47 4.14
N ASP A 46 -3.31 24.24 5.22
CA ASP A 46 -3.56 25.68 5.23
C ASP A 46 -2.66 26.44 4.25
N ASP A 47 -1.38 26.07 4.19
CA ASP A 47 -0.39 26.68 3.29
C ASP A 47 -0.68 26.32 1.83
N VAL A 48 -0.89 25.03 1.51
CA VAL A 48 -1.06 24.60 0.11
C VAL A 48 -2.41 25.00 -0.47
N ILE A 49 -3.47 25.13 0.34
CA ILE A 49 -4.80 25.58 -0.13
C ILE A 49 -4.73 26.99 -0.73
N GLN A 50 -3.85 27.84 -0.19
CA GLN A 50 -3.60 29.21 -0.67
C GLN A 50 -2.74 29.24 -1.95
N GLY A 51 -2.00 28.17 -2.23
CA GLY A 51 -1.13 28.02 -3.40
C GLY A 51 -1.73 27.16 -4.51
N ASP A 52 -0.91 26.22 -5.00
CA ASP A 52 -1.24 25.29 -6.09
C ASP A 52 -2.17 24.14 -5.68
N ARG A 53 -2.38 23.95 -4.36
CA ARG A 53 -3.16 22.88 -3.73
C ARG A 53 -2.59 21.48 -3.98
N MET A 54 -1.30 21.38 -4.27
CA MET A 54 -0.62 20.13 -4.55
C MET A 54 0.14 19.64 -3.32
N ILE A 55 0.01 18.34 -3.04
CA ILE A 55 0.88 17.64 -2.08
C ILE A 55 1.36 16.33 -2.66
N GLY A 56 2.53 15.88 -2.22
CA GLY A 56 3.10 14.58 -2.58
C GLY A 56 2.78 13.52 -1.54
N MET A 57 2.06 12.47 -1.92
CA MET A 57 1.91 11.28 -1.10
C MET A 57 3.13 10.38 -1.30
N VAL A 58 3.83 10.06 -0.22
CA VAL A 58 5.00 9.17 -0.23
C VAL A 58 4.86 8.11 0.86
N GLN A 59 5.25 6.87 0.56
CA GLN A 59 5.27 5.83 1.60
C GLN A 59 6.50 6.01 2.50
N THR A 60 6.38 5.51 3.73
CA THR A 60 7.52 5.42 4.65
C THR A 60 8.12 4.01 4.59
N ILE A 61 9.44 3.91 4.45
CA ILE A 61 10.17 2.65 4.28
C ILE A 61 11.05 2.29 5.48
N GLY A 62 10.67 2.78 6.66
CA GLY A 62 11.39 2.58 7.92
C GLY A 62 11.78 3.89 8.59
N GLY A 63 12.93 3.88 9.27
CA GLY A 63 13.42 5.02 10.04
C GLY A 63 12.72 5.19 11.39
N THR A 64 12.90 6.37 12.00
CA THR A 64 12.35 6.65 13.33
C THR A 64 10.92 7.16 13.25
N ARG A 65 10.13 6.98 14.32
CA ARG A 65 8.77 7.54 14.39
C ARG A 65 8.73 9.07 14.23
N ALA A 66 9.75 9.78 14.72
CA ALA A 66 9.84 11.23 14.63
C ALA A 66 10.20 11.71 13.21
N LYS A 67 11.05 10.96 12.51
CA LYS A 67 11.47 11.23 11.14
C LYS A 67 11.63 9.90 10.39
N PRO A 68 10.55 9.41 9.76
CA PRO A 68 10.60 8.17 9.00
C PRO A 68 11.32 8.39 7.68
N ASP A 69 12.01 7.36 7.21
CA ASP A 69 12.59 7.33 5.88
C ASP A 69 11.46 7.24 4.86
N ILE A 70 11.60 7.98 3.76
CA ILE A 70 10.57 8.04 2.69
C ILE A 70 11.04 7.23 1.49
N ALA A 71 10.09 6.62 0.80
CA ALA A 71 10.36 5.99 -0.47
C ALA A 71 10.82 7.01 -1.52
N GLN A 72 11.60 6.54 -2.49
CA GLN A 72 12.11 7.39 -3.56
C GLN A 72 10.99 7.89 -4.47
N THR A 73 10.02 7.04 -4.79
CA THR A 73 8.90 7.40 -5.68
C THR A 73 7.63 7.65 -4.88
N GLY A 74 6.94 8.74 -5.20
CA GLY A 74 5.61 9.08 -4.69
C GLY A 74 4.64 9.46 -5.79
N CYS A 75 3.42 9.86 -5.40
CA CYS A 75 2.44 10.43 -6.32
C CYS A 75 1.91 11.75 -5.79
N ALA A 76 1.91 12.77 -6.64
CA ALA A 76 1.36 14.07 -6.32
C ALA A 76 -0.15 14.08 -6.55
N GLY A 77 -0.86 14.70 -5.62
CA GLY A 77 -2.31 14.87 -5.66
C GLY A 77 -2.67 16.32 -5.46
N ARG A 78 -3.74 16.73 -6.16
CA ARG A 78 -4.36 18.03 -5.94
C ARG A 78 -5.51 17.89 -4.97
N ILE A 79 -5.60 18.78 -3.97
CA ILE A 79 -6.77 18.89 -3.11
C ILE A 79 -7.95 19.43 -3.95
N THR A 80 -8.94 18.58 -4.17
CA THR A 80 -10.13 18.90 -4.98
C THR A 80 -11.39 19.14 -4.14
N ALA A 81 -11.43 18.57 -2.94
CA ALA A 81 -12.43 18.86 -1.92
C ALA A 81 -11.76 18.96 -0.56
N TRP A 82 -12.26 19.85 0.30
CA TRP A 82 -11.85 19.93 1.69
C TRP A 82 -12.98 20.50 2.55
N SER A 83 -13.02 20.10 3.82
CA SER A 83 -13.95 20.65 4.82
C SER A 83 -13.34 20.55 6.22
N GLU A 84 -13.56 21.58 7.03
CA GLU A 84 -13.26 21.55 8.46
C GLU A 84 -14.35 20.83 9.24
N THR A 85 -13.95 19.91 10.11
CA THR A 85 -14.85 19.28 11.08
C THR A 85 -14.94 20.14 12.34
N GLY A 86 -16.03 20.02 13.11
CA GLY A 86 -16.25 20.82 14.31
C GLY A 86 -15.25 20.60 15.47
N ASP A 87 -14.31 19.66 15.31
CA ASP A 87 -13.22 19.37 16.26
C ASP A 87 -11.83 19.81 15.75
N GLY A 88 -11.76 20.61 14.69
CA GLY A 88 -10.50 21.20 14.18
C GLY A 88 -9.66 20.23 13.32
N ARG A 89 -10.30 19.27 12.65
CA ARG A 89 -9.65 18.38 11.66
C ARG A 89 -10.08 18.77 10.26
N TYR A 90 -9.29 18.37 9.26
CA TYR A 90 -9.69 18.48 7.86
C TYR A 90 -10.02 17.13 7.26
N LEU A 91 -11.18 17.03 6.62
CA LEU A 91 -11.44 16.00 5.63
C LEU A 91 -11.04 16.57 4.27
N ILE A 92 -10.11 15.92 3.58
CA ILE A 92 -9.67 16.31 2.24
C ILE A 92 -9.87 15.16 1.26
N THR A 93 -10.05 15.49 -0.01
CA THR A 93 -9.97 14.55 -1.13
C THR A 93 -8.86 14.99 -2.06
N LEU A 94 -7.88 14.12 -2.27
CA LEU A 94 -6.85 14.27 -3.29
C LEU A 94 -7.30 13.63 -4.59
N SER A 95 -7.13 14.34 -5.70
CA SER A 95 -7.14 13.74 -7.03
C SER A 95 -5.69 13.60 -7.51
N GLY A 96 -5.24 12.38 -7.76
CA GLY A 96 -3.87 12.13 -8.19
C GLY A 96 -3.58 12.70 -9.58
N ILE A 97 -2.40 13.29 -9.73
CA ILE A 97 -1.98 14.00 -10.94
C ILE A 97 -0.87 13.23 -11.66
N ALA A 98 0.28 13.07 -11.02
CA ALA A 98 1.43 12.40 -11.60
C ALA A 98 2.35 11.86 -10.51
N ARG A 99 3.08 10.79 -10.82
CA ARG A 99 4.17 10.30 -10.00
C ARG A 99 5.42 11.16 -10.12
N PHE A 100 6.27 11.07 -9.12
CA PHE A 100 7.56 11.76 -9.07
C PHE A 100 8.57 10.96 -8.29
N ASP A 101 9.84 11.16 -8.62
CA ASP A 101 10.94 10.76 -7.77
C ASP A 101 11.39 11.91 -6.87
N VAL A 102 11.75 11.60 -5.63
CA VAL A 102 12.34 12.55 -4.68
C VAL A 102 13.79 12.79 -5.09
N SER A 103 14.06 13.90 -5.79
CA SER A 103 15.43 14.29 -6.13
C SER A 103 16.21 14.74 -4.89
N LYS A 104 15.54 15.50 -4.01
CA LYS A 104 16.16 16.06 -2.82
C LYS A 104 15.12 16.44 -1.78
N GLU A 105 15.36 16.11 -0.52
CA GLU A 105 14.65 16.72 0.61
C GLU A 105 15.20 18.11 0.94
N LEU A 106 14.30 19.08 1.09
CA LEU A 106 14.63 20.47 1.37
C LEU A 106 14.82 20.69 2.87
N SER A 107 15.79 21.52 3.22
CA SER A 107 15.94 22.02 4.59
C SER A 107 15.05 23.24 4.77
N VAL A 108 13.92 23.07 5.44
CA VAL A 108 12.85 24.07 5.57
C VAL A 108 12.54 24.38 7.04
N MET A 109 11.95 25.54 7.29
CA MET A 109 11.46 25.94 8.62
C MET A 109 10.01 25.51 8.87
N THR A 110 9.31 25.04 7.83
CA THR A 110 7.94 24.53 7.95
C THR A 110 7.89 23.28 8.83
N PRO A 111 6.77 23.02 9.53
CA PRO A 111 6.64 21.84 10.38
C PRO A 111 6.46 20.53 9.57
N TYR A 112 6.24 20.65 8.26
CA TYR A 112 6.15 19.56 7.30
C TYR A 112 7.35 19.55 6.35
N ARG A 113 7.61 18.37 5.77
CA ARG A 113 8.73 18.14 4.84
C ARG A 113 8.38 18.62 3.44
N GLN A 114 9.40 19.03 2.71
CA GLN A 114 9.29 19.44 1.32
C GLN A 114 10.41 18.81 0.50
N VAL A 115 10.15 18.57 -0.78
CA VAL A 115 11.12 17.96 -1.70
C VAL A 115 11.21 18.75 -2.99
N THR A 116 12.31 18.58 -3.71
CA THR A 116 12.37 18.81 -5.15
C THR A 116 11.94 17.53 -5.86
N PRO A 117 10.77 17.50 -6.52
CA PRO A 117 10.32 16.35 -7.30
C PRO A 117 11.00 16.32 -8.68
N ASP A 118 11.34 15.12 -9.17
CA ASP A 118 11.61 14.86 -10.58
C ASP A 118 10.40 14.18 -11.22
N TRP A 119 9.77 14.91 -12.14
CA TRP A 119 8.60 14.46 -12.90
C TRP A 119 8.96 13.74 -14.19
N THR A 120 10.22 13.85 -14.64
CA THR A 120 10.67 13.44 -15.98
C THR A 120 10.39 11.97 -16.29
N PRO A 121 10.63 11.01 -15.36
CA PRO A 121 10.33 9.60 -15.60
C PRO A 121 8.83 9.33 -15.81
N TYR A 122 7.96 10.22 -15.33
CA TYR A 122 6.51 10.04 -15.25
C TYR A 122 5.73 11.02 -16.14
N ALA A 123 6.36 11.58 -17.17
CA ALA A 123 5.71 12.52 -18.11
C ALA A 123 4.42 11.96 -18.75
N GLU A 124 4.34 10.64 -18.90
CA GLU A 124 3.17 9.96 -19.47
C GLU A 124 1.98 9.91 -18.52
N ASP A 125 2.16 10.14 -17.21
CA ASP A 125 1.07 10.15 -16.23
C ASP A 125 0.07 11.29 -16.49
N LEU A 126 0.53 12.38 -17.12
CA LEU A 126 -0.30 13.54 -17.50
C LEU A 126 -1.12 13.31 -18.77
N LYS A 127 -0.99 12.14 -19.40
CA LYS A 127 -1.68 11.78 -20.63
C LYS A 127 -2.65 10.63 -20.38
N ASP A 128 -3.66 10.51 -21.22
CA ASP A 128 -4.53 9.34 -21.21
C ASP A 128 -3.78 8.10 -21.70
N VAL A 129 -4.09 6.95 -21.09
CA VAL A 129 -3.51 5.67 -21.50
C VAL A 129 -4.22 5.17 -22.76
N PRO A 130 -3.52 5.01 -23.90
CA PRO A 130 -4.15 4.53 -25.12
C PRO A 130 -4.56 3.05 -24.97
N PRO A 131 -5.64 2.59 -25.63
CA PRO A 131 -6.13 1.20 -25.50
C PRO A 131 -5.07 0.13 -25.77
N ALA A 132 -4.12 0.37 -26.68
CA ALA A 132 -3.03 -0.56 -27.01
C ALA A 132 -2.00 -0.75 -25.87
N ARG A 133 -1.99 0.14 -24.87
CA ARG A 133 -1.12 0.05 -23.68
C ARG A 133 -1.87 -0.41 -22.43
N LEU A 134 -3.14 -0.77 -22.56
CA LEU A 134 -3.92 -1.32 -21.46
C LEU A 134 -3.49 -2.78 -21.15
N PRO A 135 -3.51 -3.19 -19.88
CA PRO A 135 -3.21 -4.57 -19.50
C PRO A 135 -4.29 -5.56 -19.97
N ASP A 136 -4.00 -6.86 -19.87
CA ASP A 136 -5.00 -7.89 -20.17
C ASP A 136 -6.01 -8.00 -19.01
N ARG A 137 -7.22 -7.49 -19.24
CA ARG A 137 -8.32 -7.58 -18.29
C ARG A 137 -8.62 -9.02 -17.88
N LYS A 138 -8.62 -9.98 -18.81
CA LYS A 138 -9.01 -11.36 -18.50
C LYS A 138 -8.03 -11.98 -17.52
N ARG A 139 -6.74 -11.72 -17.70
CA ARG A 139 -5.71 -12.20 -16.79
C ARG A 139 -5.84 -11.57 -15.41
N LEU A 140 -6.07 -10.26 -15.33
CA LEU A 140 -6.29 -9.57 -14.05
C LEU A 140 -7.51 -10.10 -13.30
N VAL A 141 -8.65 -10.26 -13.99
CA VAL A 141 -9.88 -10.77 -13.39
C VAL A 141 -9.73 -12.23 -12.97
N GLY A 142 -9.03 -13.06 -13.75
CA GLY A 142 -8.71 -14.44 -13.37
C GLY A 142 -7.88 -14.51 -12.08
N ALA A 143 -6.79 -13.75 -11.99
CA ALA A 143 -5.97 -13.69 -10.78
C ALA A 143 -6.77 -13.17 -9.57
N LEU A 144 -7.66 -12.19 -9.77
CA LEU A 144 -8.53 -11.70 -8.70
C LEU A 144 -9.52 -12.77 -8.23
N HIS A 145 -10.10 -13.54 -9.15
CA HIS A 145 -11.00 -14.65 -8.81
C HIS A 145 -10.30 -15.64 -7.89
N ASP A 146 -9.15 -16.15 -8.31
CA ASP A 146 -8.35 -17.11 -7.55
C ASP A 146 -7.96 -16.55 -6.17
N TYR A 147 -7.57 -15.27 -6.11
CA TYR A 147 -7.25 -14.57 -4.86
C TYR A 147 -8.45 -14.49 -3.92
N THR A 148 -9.61 -14.06 -4.40
CA THR A 148 -10.81 -13.85 -3.57
C THR A 148 -11.42 -15.15 -3.06
N GLU A 149 -11.39 -16.22 -3.87
CA GLU A 149 -11.81 -17.56 -3.43
C GLU A 149 -10.92 -18.08 -2.30
N THR A 150 -9.61 -17.83 -2.40
CA THR A 150 -8.62 -18.26 -1.42
C THR A 150 -8.76 -17.52 -0.07
N HIS A 151 -9.23 -16.28 -0.09
CA HIS A 151 -9.30 -15.40 1.09
C HIS A 151 -10.74 -15.17 1.61
N ASP A 152 -11.72 -15.91 1.12
CA ASP A 152 -13.15 -15.79 1.48
C ASP A 152 -13.68 -14.34 1.39
N MET A 153 -13.25 -13.62 0.35
CA MET A 153 -13.58 -12.21 0.16
C MET A 153 -14.83 -12.03 -0.70
N ALA A 154 -15.83 -11.32 -0.17
CA ALA A 154 -16.99 -10.90 -0.94
C ALA A 154 -16.59 -9.88 -2.02
N THR A 155 -16.89 -10.19 -3.28
CA THR A 155 -16.54 -9.35 -4.44
C THR A 155 -17.76 -9.09 -5.32
N ASP A 156 -17.96 -7.83 -5.69
CA ASP A 156 -18.95 -7.44 -6.71
C ASP A 156 -18.35 -7.63 -8.11
N TRP A 157 -18.54 -8.82 -8.67
CA TRP A 157 -18.03 -9.17 -9.99
C TRP A 157 -18.61 -8.30 -11.11
N SER A 158 -19.84 -7.80 -10.94
CA SER A 158 -20.45 -6.91 -11.94
C SER A 158 -19.70 -5.58 -12.02
N ALA A 159 -19.38 -4.98 -10.87
CA ALA A 159 -18.58 -3.77 -10.80
C ALA A 159 -17.16 -3.99 -11.36
N VAL A 160 -16.56 -5.16 -11.12
CA VAL A 160 -15.22 -5.51 -11.64
C VAL A 160 -15.22 -5.56 -13.18
N GLU A 161 -16.23 -6.18 -13.79
CA GLU A 161 -16.33 -6.33 -15.24
C GLU A 161 -16.60 -5.00 -15.96
N GLU A 162 -17.42 -4.14 -15.37
CA GLU A 162 -17.84 -2.86 -15.97
C GLU A 162 -16.86 -1.71 -15.74
N ALA A 163 -16.10 -1.71 -14.64
CA ALA A 163 -15.21 -0.62 -14.29
C ALA A 163 -14.14 -0.37 -15.37
N PRO A 164 -13.79 0.88 -15.72
CA PRO A 164 -12.63 1.16 -16.58
C PRO A 164 -11.36 0.50 -16.03
N LEU A 165 -10.51 -0.05 -16.91
CA LEU A 165 -9.43 -0.94 -16.48
C LEU A 165 -8.39 -0.24 -15.59
N GLU A 166 -8.08 1.04 -15.87
CA GLU A 166 -7.21 1.83 -15.00
C GLU A 166 -7.81 2.00 -13.60
N THR A 167 -9.10 2.30 -13.51
CA THR A 167 -9.83 2.41 -12.24
C THR A 167 -9.80 1.10 -11.48
N LEU A 168 -10.02 -0.04 -12.16
CA LEU A 168 -9.96 -1.36 -11.55
C LEU A 168 -8.57 -1.65 -10.97
N VAL A 169 -7.50 -1.42 -11.75
CA VAL A 169 -6.13 -1.63 -11.27
C VAL A 169 -5.82 -0.76 -10.05
N ASN A 170 -6.15 0.53 -10.09
CA ASN A 170 -5.89 1.45 -8.96
C ASN A 170 -6.71 1.08 -7.71
N ALA A 171 -7.95 0.64 -7.90
CA ALA A 171 -8.82 0.18 -6.81
C ALA A 171 -8.26 -1.08 -6.14
N LEU A 172 -7.84 -2.07 -6.93
CA LEU A 172 -7.25 -3.32 -6.42
C LEU A 172 -5.93 -3.06 -5.70
N CYS A 173 -5.04 -2.23 -6.27
CA CYS A 173 -3.79 -1.84 -5.61
C CYS A 173 -4.03 -1.22 -4.21
N SER A 174 -5.13 -0.46 -4.07
CA SER A 174 -5.45 0.25 -2.83
C SER A 174 -6.23 -0.62 -1.84
N GLY A 175 -7.12 -1.49 -2.33
CA GLY A 175 -8.04 -2.28 -1.52
C GLY A 175 -7.47 -3.62 -1.07
N CYS A 176 -6.55 -4.23 -1.83
CA CYS A 176 -5.91 -5.47 -1.42
C CYS A 176 -4.98 -5.25 -0.21
N PRO A 177 -4.91 -6.22 0.73
CA PRO A 177 -4.17 -6.12 1.99
C PRO A 177 -2.65 -6.29 1.83
N PHE A 178 -2.06 -5.74 0.76
CA PHE A 178 -0.63 -5.80 0.50
C PHE A 178 0.19 -5.03 1.54
N SER A 179 1.39 -5.54 1.79
CA SER A 179 2.41 -4.88 2.61
C SER A 179 2.85 -3.54 2.00
N VAL A 180 3.49 -2.71 2.81
CA VAL A 180 4.04 -1.40 2.37
C VAL A 180 5.02 -1.57 1.20
N MET A 181 5.84 -2.62 1.22
CA MET A 181 6.83 -2.89 0.17
C MET A 181 6.16 -3.27 -1.16
N GLU A 182 5.15 -4.12 -1.11
CA GLU A 182 4.38 -4.53 -2.30
C GLU A 182 3.59 -3.36 -2.88
N LYS A 183 2.96 -2.57 -2.00
CA LYS A 183 2.31 -1.30 -2.37
C LYS A 183 3.31 -0.33 -3.01
N GLN A 184 4.56 -0.32 -2.54
CA GLN A 184 5.59 0.54 -3.10
C GLN A 184 6.00 0.09 -4.50
N ALA A 185 6.15 -1.22 -4.71
CA ALA A 185 6.40 -1.78 -6.04
C ALA A 185 5.30 -1.42 -7.05
N LEU A 186 4.03 -1.34 -6.60
CA LEU A 186 2.91 -0.91 -7.45
C LEU A 186 2.98 0.57 -7.84
N VAL A 187 3.42 1.46 -6.95
CA VAL A 187 3.61 2.89 -7.26
C VAL A 187 4.78 3.10 -8.23
N GLU A 188 5.86 2.36 -8.03
CA GLU A 188 7.09 2.45 -8.81
C GLU A 188 6.97 1.87 -10.23
N ALA A 189 5.99 1.00 -10.47
CA ALA A 189 5.80 0.32 -11.75
C ALA A 189 5.68 1.31 -12.94
N PRO A 190 6.56 1.29 -13.96
CA PRO A 190 6.71 2.40 -14.91
C PRO A 190 5.43 2.80 -15.65
N THR A 191 4.66 1.81 -16.12
CA THR A 191 3.41 2.03 -16.84
C THR A 191 2.21 1.38 -16.15
N LEU A 192 0.99 1.73 -16.56
CA LEU A 192 -0.22 1.06 -16.10
C LEU A 192 -0.19 -0.45 -16.41
N LYS A 193 0.40 -0.84 -17.54
CA LYS A 193 0.57 -2.26 -17.89
C LYS A 193 1.51 -2.94 -16.90
N ASP A 194 2.68 -2.37 -16.66
CA ASP A 194 3.66 -2.94 -15.70
C ASP A 194 3.06 -3.01 -14.30
N ARG A 195 2.29 -2.00 -13.89
CA ARG A 195 1.60 -1.99 -12.60
C ARG A 195 0.58 -3.12 -12.48
N ALA A 196 -0.18 -3.39 -13.53
CA ALA A 196 -1.14 -4.49 -13.55
C ALA A 196 -0.43 -5.86 -13.58
N GLU A 197 0.69 -5.99 -14.28
CA GLU A 197 1.51 -7.22 -14.26
C GLU A 197 2.09 -7.48 -12.86
N THR A 198 2.60 -6.45 -12.19
CA THR A 198 3.03 -6.53 -10.78
C THR A 198 1.85 -6.91 -9.89
N LEU A 199 0.69 -6.26 -10.04
CA LEU A 199 -0.52 -6.59 -9.28
C LEU A 199 -0.96 -8.04 -9.47
N ILE A 200 -1.01 -8.53 -10.71
CA ILE A 200 -1.34 -9.93 -11.01
C ILE A 200 -0.35 -10.87 -10.32
N THR A 201 0.94 -10.57 -10.42
CA THR A 201 1.99 -11.36 -9.77
C THR A 201 1.79 -11.39 -8.25
N LEU A 202 1.46 -10.26 -7.63
CA LEU A 202 1.17 -10.19 -6.19
C LEU A 202 -0.07 -11.00 -5.82
N LEU A 203 -1.17 -10.89 -6.58
CA LEU A 203 -2.39 -11.67 -6.35
C LEU A 203 -2.16 -13.18 -6.50
N GLU A 204 -1.35 -13.59 -7.48
CA GLU A 204 -0.98 -14.99 -7.72
C GLU A 204 -0.02 -15.53 -6.64
N MET A 205 0.89 -14.70 -6.15
CA MET A 205 1.87 -15.06 -5.10
C MET A 205 1.28 -15.08 -3.69
N ASP A 206 0.30 -14.23 -3.43
CA ASP A 206 -0.41 -14.14 -2.14
C ASP A 206 -1.50 -15.22 -2.02
N GLY A 207 -1.66 -16.09 -3.03
CA GLY A 207 -2.40 -17.35 -2.89
C GLY A 207 -1.73 -18.31 -1.90
N PRO A 208 -2.54 -19.05 -1.14
CA PRO A 208 -2.66 -18.87 0.30
C PRO A 208 -1.30 -18.84 1.00
N SER A 209 -1.05 -17.72 1.70
CA SER A 209 0.01 -17.40 2.67
C SER A 209 1.21 -16.59 2.18
N GLY A 210 1.29 -15.34 2.68
CA GLY A 210 2.39 -14.39 2.51
C GLY A 210 3.70 -14.79 3.21
N VAL A 211 4.15 -16.02 3.04
CA VAL A 211 5.54 -16.44 3.30
C VAL A 211 6.06 -17.12 2.04
N ASP A 212 7.19 -16.64 1.50
CA ASP A 212 7.86 -17.24 0.34
C ASP A 212 8.01 -18.76 0.55
N PRO A 213 7.44 -19.62 -0.32
CA PRO A 213 7.52 -21.07 -0.19
C PRO A 213 8.96 -21.59 -0.07
N ARG A 214 9.93 -20.90 -0.68
CA ARG A 214 11.35 -21.27 -0.57
C ARG A 214 11.91 -20.94 0.81
N LEU A 215 11.40 -19.92 1.48
CA LEU A 215 11.75 -19.60 2.86
C LEU A 215 11.19 -20.67 3.81
N LEU A 216 9.95 -21.12 3.60
CA LEU A 216 9.33 -22.21 4.38
C LEU A 216 10.15 -23.51 4.32
N GLU A 217 10.75 -23.82 3.17
CA GLU A 217 11.61 -25.00 2.99
C GLU A 217 12.96 -24.91 3.74
N ILE A 218 13.43 -23.70 4.03
CA ILE A 218 14.73 -23.44 4.67
C ILE A 218 14.59 -23.25 6.19
N LEU A 219 13.42 -22.80 6.66
CA LEU A 219 13.20 -22.48 8.06
C LEU A 219 13.18 -23.73 8.95
N ILE A 220 14.04 -23.71 9.98
CA ILE A 220 14.07 -24.73 11.04
C ILE A 220 13.61 -24.12 12.35
N CYS A 221 12.94 -24.94 13.17
CA CYS A 221 12.55 -24.55 14.51
C CYS A 221 13.78 -24.18 15.35
N PRO A 222 13.82 -23.02 16.02
CA PRO A 222 14.96 -22.60 16.84
C PRO A 222 15.20 -23.53 18.03
N VAL A 223 14.13 -24.15 18.56
CA VAL A 223 14.18 -25.04 19.72
C VAL A 223 14.51 -26.47 19.32
N SER A 224 13.75 -27.05 18.38
CA SER A 224 13.89 -28.46 18.03
C SER A 224 14.90 -28.73 16.90
N ARG A 225 15.32 -27.70 16.16
CA ARG A 225 16.18 -27.78 14.97
C ARG A 225 15.66 -28.76 13.91
N GLN A 226 14.34 -28.82 13.77
CA GLN A 226 13.66 -29.64 12.78
C GLN A 226 12.86 -28.72 11.83
N PRO A 227 12.50 -29.21 10.63
CA PRO A 227 11.59 -28.50 9.74
C PRO A 227 10.28 -28.15 10.43
N LEU A 228 9.70 -27.02 10.03
CA LEU A 228 8.41 -26.54 10.51
C LEU A 228 7.32 -26.89 9.49
N SER A 229 6.13 -27.18 9.97
CA SER A 229 4.94 -27.27 9.12
C SER A 229 4.19 -25.94 9.20
N TYR A 230 3.87 -25.36 8.06
CA TYR A 230 3.12 -24.11 8.05
C TYR A 230 1.60 -24.38 8.18
N ASP A 231 0.98 -23.78 9.19
CA ASP A 231 -0.47 -23.75 9.38
C ASP A 231 -1.03 -22.45 8.77
N ARG A 232 -1.65 -22.62 7.60
CA ARG A 232 -2.24 -21.53 6.81
C ARG A 232 -3.41 -20.85 7.51
N ALA A 233 -4.18 -21.60 8.30
CA ALA A 233 -5.41 -21.07 8.90
C ALA A 233 -5.11 -20.19 10.12
N ALA A 234 -4.03 -20.51 10.83
CA ALA A 234 -3.57 -19.74 11.99
C ALA A 234 -2.48 -18.70 11.65
N ASP A 235 -1.95 -18.73 10.42
CA ASP A 235 -0.76 -18.00 9.99
C ASP A 235 0.45 -18.21 10.92
N GLU A 236 0.76 -19.49 11.17
CA GLU A 236 1.78 -19.92 12.14
C GLU A 236 2.70 -21.00 11.57
N LEU A 237 3.97 -21.00 11.98
CA LEU A 237 4.89 -22.11 11.76
C LEU A 237 4.85 -23.06 12.94
N VAL A 238 4.38 -24.28 12.72
CA VAL A 238 4.16 -25.28 13.76
C VAL A 238 5.36 -26.22 13.85
N SER A 239 5.86 -26.42 15.07
CA SER A 239 6.83 -27.46 15.40
C SER A 239 6.17 -28.52 16.29
N PRO A 240 5.72 -29.66 15.72
CA PRO A 240 5.12 -30.73 16.51
C PRO A 240 6.05 -31.27 17.60
N LYS A 241 7.37 -31.29 17.32
CA LYS A 241 8.38 -31.78 18.27
C LYS A 241 8.64 -30.81 19.43
N ALA A 242 8.58 -29.51 19.19
CA ALA A 242 8.71 -28.50 20.24
C ALA A 242 7.37 -28.20 20.92
N ARG A 243 6.25 -28.65 20.33
CA ARG A 243 4.87 -28.28 20.68
C ARG A 243 4.64 -26.76 20.70
N LEU A 244 5.27 -26.07 19.75
CA LEU A 244 5.20 -24.61 19.63
C LEU A 244 4.70 -24.22 18.24
N ALA A 245 3.91 -23.15 18.18
CA ALA A 245 3.51 -22.48 16.96
C ALA A 245 4.05 -21.04 16.96
N TYR A 246 4.89 -20.71 15.97
CA TYR A 246 5.51 -19.39 15.83
C TYR A 246 4.64 -18.51 14.94
N PRO A 247 4.19 -17.33 15.38
CA PRO A 247 3.31 -16.49 14.58
C PRO A 247 4.06 -15.85 13.41
N ILE A 248 3.35 -15.67 12.30
CA ILE A 248 3.78 -14.80 11.21
C ILE A 248 3.09 -13.45 11.39
N ARG A 249 3.85 -12.36 11.30
CA ARG A 249 3.33 -10.99 11.41
C ARG A 249 3.81 -10.19 10.22
N ASN A 250 2.87 -9.73 9.38
CA ASN A 250 3.18 -9.02 8.13
C ASN A 250 4.12 -9.82 7.21
N GLY A 251 3.91 -11.13 7.09
CA GLY A 251 4.74 -12.02 6.26
C GLY A 251 6.13 -12.36 6.83
N ILE A 252 6.44 -11.91 8.04
CA ILE A 252 7.71 -12.20 8.73
C ILE A 252 7.47 -13.24 9.83
N PRO A 253 8.10 -14.44 9.75
CA PRO A 253 8.06 -15.41 10.83
C PRO A 253 8.76 -14.92 12.10
N ILE A 254 8.05 -14.88 13.22
CA ILE A 254 8.61 -14.50 14.51
C ILE A 254 9.19 -15.74 15.19
N MET A 255 10.46 -16.03 14.91
CA MET A 255 11.18 -17.24 15.35
C MET A 255 11.71 -17.13 16.80
N LEU A 256 10.94 -16.55 17.70
CA LEU A 256 11.26 -16.39 19.12
C LEU A 256 10.36 -17.32 19.94
N ALA A 257 10.94 -18.08 20.87
CA ALA A 257 10.21 -19.11 21.61
C ALA A 257 9.23 -18.56 22.66
N ASP A 258 9.46 -17.34 23.15
CA ASP A 258 8.61 -16.60 24.08
C ASP A 258 7.39 -15.95 23.39
N GLU A 259 7.50 -15.67 22.09
CA GLU A 259 6.37 -15.21 21.26
C GLU A 259 5.59 -16.39 20.63
N ALA A 260 6.05 -17.63 20.81
CA ALA A 260 5.42 -18.82 20.26
C ALA A 260 4.28 -19.31 21.17
N ARG A 261 3.18 -19.74 20.55
CA ARG A 261 2.02 -20.32 21.23
C ARG A 261 2.28 -21.79 21.56
N ASP A 262 1.97 -22.21 22.79
CA ASP A 262 2.01 -23.63 23.17
C ASP A 262 0.81 -24.36 22.55
N LEU A 263 1.07 -25.50 21.90
CA LEU A 263 0.03 -26.31 21.26
C LEU A 263 -0.83 -27.07 22.28
N ASP A 264 -0.35 -27.27 23.50
CA ASP A 264 -1.03 -28.04 24.53
C ASP A 264 -2.02 -27.22 25.38
N GLU A 265 -1.97 -25.89 25.32
CA GLU A 265 -2.89 -25.00 26.06
C GLU A 265 -4.28 -24.88 25.40
N THR A 266 -4.49 -25.45 24.20
CA THR A 266 -5.74 -25.37 23.43
C THR A 266 -6.69 -26.58 23.55
N ALA A 267 -6.43 -27.56 24.41
CA ALA A 267 -7.40 -28.62 24.67
C ALA A 267 -8.39 -28.17 25.78
N PRO A 268 -9.72 -28.11 25.53
CA PRO A 268 -10.67 -27.91 26.62
C PRO A 268 -10.53 -29.07 27.61
N HIS A 269 -10.28 -28.75 28.88
CA HIS A 269 -10.42 -29.69 29.97
C HIS A 269 -11.90 -30.08 30.09
N ASP A 270 -12.31 -31.18 29.48
CA ASP A 270 -13.57 -31.86 29.84
C ASP A 270 -13.44 -32.43 31.26
N GLU A 271 -14.36 -32.03 32.12
CA GLU A 271 -14.57 -32.53 33.49
C GLU A 271 -14.92 -34.03 33.49
N PRO A 272 -14.58 -34.78 34.56
CA PRO A 272 -15.41 -35.91 34.98
C PRO A 272 -16.29 -35.48 36.15
N GLY A 273 -17.60 -35.52 35.91
CA GLY A 273 -18.61 -35.36 36.94
C GLY A 273 -18.49 -36.36 38.09
N ALA A 274 -18.92 -35.90 39.26
CA ALA A 274 -19.40 -36.69 40.38
C ALA A 274 -20.44 -35.86 41.14
#